data_AF-A0AAW4JAU3-F1
#
_entry.id   AF-A0AAW4JAU3-F1
#
_cell.length_a   1.000
_cell.length_b   1.000
_cell.length_c   1.000
_cell.angle_alpha   90.00
_cell.angle_beta   90.00
_cell.angle_gamma   90.00
#
_symmetry.space_group_name_H-M   'P 1'
#
loop_
_entity.id
_entity.type
_entity.pdbx_description
1 polymer ?
#
loop_
_entity_poly.entity_id
_entity_poly.type
_entity_poly.pdbx_seq_one_letter_code
_entity_poly.pdbx_strand_id
1 'polypeptide(L)'
;MTPLRAPLARYAERLHRAAGDTHHVASPLGAWLLLALTGPTATGDARAALAEALGADPDDAAAEARALLAAPHPMVAAATALWERTPAAELAAWRAALPEDTERGALPDQAALDAWARERTGGLIERFPVDVAPDTLLLLASALATRVSWADPFDTAPGAELGAGSAWSSRLRQVLRTPSFGHRCWVSATGRAGDVVVHAVPAGTGDDGAGMLVVSVAAAAEVPAADVLAAAQELASAAAFAPDAVPGHRSLFDLPLGETPLWALREEPTRTYAADGREERATAVLPCWSAQSRHDLTAPGFGFDAAARALGELLGLTGPEFDAAQSAVARFGRYGFEAAAVTAFGRATALPPEGVARIAELRFGHPYAVVAVTTDPAGGPWHALPVYSAWVADPEELPADEAG
;
A
#
# COMPACT_ATOMS: atom_id res chain seq x y z
N MET A 1 -1.76 21.26 10.35
CA MET A 1 -1.35 20.13 9.49
C MET A 1 -2.56 19.68 8.71
N THR A 2 -2.48 19.69 7.38
CA THR A 2 -3.50 19.07 6.51
C THR A 2 -3.28 17.55 6.56
N PRO A 3 -4.32 16.71 6.74
CA PRO A 3 -4.12 15.27 6.83
C PRO A 3 -3.52 14.71 5.53
N LEU A 4 -2.31 14.17 5.63
CA LEU A 4 -1.47 13.71 4.51
C LEU A 4 -2.14 12.66 3.60
N ARG A 5 -3.15 11.95 4.11
CA ARG A 5 -3.92 10.93 3.37
C ARG A 5 -4.46 11.40 2.02
N ALA A 6 -5.03 12.61 1.93
CA ALA A 6 -5.61 13.12 0.68
C ALA A 6 -4.55 13.54 -0.37
N PRO A 7 -3.46 14.24 0.01
CA PRO A 7 -2.27 14.39 -0.84
C PRO A 7 -1.70 13.04 -1.34
N LEU A 8 -1.51 12.06 -0.46
CA LEU A 8 -0.97 10.74 -0.84
C LEU A 8 -1.89 9.97 -1.79
N ALA A 9 -3.22 9.97 -1.57
CA ALA A 9 -4.15 9.30 -2.46
C ALA A 9 -4.09 9.86 -3.90
N ARG A 10 -3.96 11.20 -4.05
CA ARG A 10 -3.72 11.83 -5.36
C ARG A 10 -2.38 11.44 -5.96
N TYR A 11 -1.32 11.37 -5.16
CA TYR A 11 0.02 10.99 -5.64
C TYR A 11 0.06 9.52 -6.07
N ALA A 12 -0.59 8.63 -5.32
CA ALA A 12 -0.77 7.23 -5.67
C ALA A 12 -1.50 7.08 -7.01
N GLU A 13 -2.56 7.87 -7.23
CA GLU A 13 -3.31 7.85 -8.49
C GLU A 13 -2.45 8.31 -9.69
N ARG A 14 -1.58 9.31 -9.52
CA ARG A 14 -0.61 9.71 -10.56
C ARG A 14 0.34 8.55 -10.91
N LEU A 15 0.90 7.89 -9.88
CA LEU A 15 1.85 6.78 -10.04
C LEU A 15 1.22 5.57 -10.71
N HIS A 16 0.04 5.14 -10.25
CA HIS A 16 -0.67 4.00 -10.83
C HIS A 16 -1.14 4.25 -12.26
N ARG A 17 -1.56 5.47 -12.63
CA ARG A 17 -1.88 5.80 -14.03
C ARG A 17 -0.69 5.66 -14.97
N ALA A 18 0.53 5.96 -14.51
CA ALA A 18 1.74 5.82 -15.31
C ALA A 18 2.22 4.37 -15.40
N ALA A 19 2.06 3.59 -14.31
CA ALA A 19 2.36 2.16 -14.30
C ALA A 19 1.39 1.34 -15.19
N GLY A 20 0.16 1.84 -15.37
CA GLY A 20 -0.86 1.20 -16.21
C GLY A 20 -1.45 -0.07 -15.59
N ASP A 21 -2.10 -0.88 -16.43
CA ASP A 21 -2.97 -1.97 -15.98
C ASP A 21 -2.25 -3.34 -15.86
N THR A 22 -0.92 -3.38 -16.05
CA THR A 22 -0.09 -4.58 -15.85
C THR A 22 0.13 -4.87 -14.37
N HIS A 23 0.47 -6.12 -14.02
CA HIS A 23 0.76 -6.47 -12.62
C HIS A 23 1.93 -5.64 -12.07
N HIS A 24 1.70 -4.88 -10.99
CA HIS A 24 2.73 -4.01 -10.42
C HIS A 24 2.48 -3.66 -8.94
N VAL A 25 3.52 -3.21 -8.26
CA VAL A 25 3.47 -2.64 -6.90
C VAL A 25 4.21 -1.30 -6.88
N ALA A 26 3.78 -0.37 -6.03
CA ALA A 26 4.42 0.92 -5.82
C ALA A 26 4.41 1.32 -4.34
N SER A 27 5.27 2.28 -3.98
CA SER A 27 5.19 3.04 -2.73
C SER A 27 4.94 4.52 -3.02
N PRO A 28 3.68 4.96 -3.12
CA PRO A 28 3.36 6.38 -3.29
C PRO A 28 3.97 7.24 -2.19
N LEU A 29 3.99 6.74 -0.93
CA LEU A 29 4.61 7.42 0.20
C LEU A 29 6.13 7.60 0.01
N GLY A 30 6.86 6.56 -0.43
CA GLY A 30 8.32 6.64 -0.59
C GLY A 30 8.74 7.70 -1.62
N ALA A 31 8.04 7.77 -2.75
CA ALA A 31 8.27 8.79 -3.77
C ALA A 31 7.81 10.18 -3.32
N TRP A 32 6.66 10.30 -2.65
CA TRP A 32 6.18 11.56 -2.09
C TRP A 32 7.12 12.14 -1.02
N LEU A 33 7.66 11.31 -0.12
CA LEU A 33 8.62 11.72 0.91
C LEU A 33 9.90 12.27 0.27
N LEU A 34 10.45 11.56 -0.73
CA LEU A 34 11.66 11.97 -1.44
C LEU A 34 11.48 13.33 -2.12
N LEU A 35 10.33 13.50 -2.77
CA LEU A 35 9.92 14.73 -3.43
C LEU A 35 9.75 15.88 -2.43
N ALA A 36 9.05 15.63 -1.31
CA ALA A 36 8.77 16.60 -0.27
C ALA A 36 10.05 17.14 0.40
N LEU A 37 11.07 16.30 0.58
CA LEU A 37 12.37 16.73 1.14
C LEU A 37 13.11 17.77 0.28
N THR A 38 12.76 17.91 -1.00
CA THR A 38 13.29 18.97 -1.88
C THR A 38 12.52 20.29 -1.80
N GLY A 39 11.32 20.27 -1.21
CA GLY A 39 10.39 21.41 -1.11
C GLY A 39 11.01 22.77 -0.77
N PRO A 40 11.87 22.87 0.27
CA PRO A 40 12.44 24.16 0.70
C PRO A 40 13.49 24.75 -0.24
N THR A 41 13.90 24.01 -1.28
CA THR A 41 14.78 24.52 -2.34
C THR A 41 13.99 25.16 -3.49
N ALA A 42 12.69 24.86 -3.61
CA ALA A 42 11.90 25.23 -4.77
C ALA A 42 11.37 26.68 -4.69
N THR A 43 11.65 27.44 -5.74
CA THR A 43 11.14 28.80 -5.95
C THR A 43 10.37 28.90 -7.27
N GLY A 44 9.63 30.00 -7.48
CA GLY A 44 8.95 30.30 -8.75
C GLY A 44 8.12 29.14 -9.31
N ASP A 45 8.30 28.87 -10.61
CA ASP A 45 7.57 27.82 -11.34
C ASP A 45 7.91 26.41 -10.84
N ALA A 46 9.15 26.18 -10.37
CA ALA A 46 9.51 24.91 -9.74
C ALA A 46 8.68 24.67 -8.47
N ARG A 47 8.49 25.69 -7.63
CA ARG A 47 7.63 25.59 -6.44
C ARG A 47 6.18 25.29 -6.80
N ALA A 48 5.64 25.94 -7.84
CA ALA A 48 4.26 25.74 -8.28
C ALA A 48 4.02 24.31 -8.79
N ALA A 49 4.90 23.79 -9.65
CA ALA A 49 4.83 22.42 -10.15
C ALA A 49 5.01 21.38 -9.02
N LEU A 50 5.93 21.64 -8.09
CA LEU A 50 6.18 20.78 -6.93
C LEU A 50 4.95 20.74 -5.98
N ALA A 51 4.30 21.87 -5.76
CA ALA A 51 3.06 21.96 -4.97
C ALA A 51 1.89 21.19 -5.61
N GLU A 52 1.76 21.25 -6.94
CA GLU A 52 0.73 20.52 -7.69
C GLU A 52 0.96 19.00 -7.65
N ALA A 53 2.21 18.56 -7.77
CA ALA A 53 2.60 17.16 -7.65
C ALA A 53 2.35 16.63 -6.22
N LEU A 54 2.92 17.31 -5.20
CA LEU A 54 2.76 16.94 -3.79
C LEU A 54 1.30 17.06 -3.30
N GLY A 55 0.50 17.93 -3.92
CA GLY A 55 -0.87 18.23 -3.50
C GLY A 55 -0.94 18.99 -2.16
N ALA A 56 0.12 19.71 -1.80
CA ALA A 56 0.30 20.48 -0.57
C ALA A 56 1.33 21.62 -0.83
N ASP A 57 1.45 22.59 0.09
CA ASP A 57 2.57 23.54 -0.01
C ASP A 57 3.92 22.80 0.20
N PRO A 58 4.98 23.10 -0.56
CA PRO A 58 6.23 22.36 -0.48
C PRO A 58 6.97 22.46 0.87
N ASP A 59 6.82 23.54 1.64
CA ASP A 59 7.45 23.65 2.97
C ASP A 59 6.65 22.89 4.03
N ASP A 60 5.30 22.95 3.97
CA ASP A 60 4.42 22.12 4.80
C ASP A 60 4.68 20.62 4.53
N ALA A 61 4.80 20.23 3.25
CA ALA A 61 5.11 18.87 2.85
C ALA A 61 6.50 18.42 3.37
N ALA A 62 7.51 19.27 3.27
CA ALA A 62 8.85 19.00 3.81
C ALA A 62 8.84 18.85 5.33
N ALA A 63 8.06 19.65 6.05
CA ALA A 63 7.88 19.53 7.50
C ALA A 63 7.21 18.21 7.88
N GLU A 64 6.15 17.81 7.17
CA GLU A 64 5.44 16.54 7.40
C GLU A 64 6.35 15.33 7.10
N ALA A 65 7.11 15.37 5.99
CA ALA A 65 8.07 14.33 5.63
C ALA A 65 9.17 14.15 6.69
N ARG A 66 9.71 15.25 7.22
CA ARG A 66 10.67 15.23 8.34
C ARG A 66 10.05 14.66 9.61
N ALA A 67 8.81 15.03 9.95
CA ALA A 67 8.13 14.55 11.14
C ALA A 67 7.89 13.02 11.10
N LEU A 68 7.50 12.49 9.93
CA LEU A 68 7.37 11.04 9.73
C LEU A 68 8.71 10.32 9.81
N LEU A 69 9.77 10.86 9.19
CA LEU A 69 11.10 10.24 9.15
C LEU A 69 11.86 10.34 10.48
N ALA A 70 11.57 11.33 11.32
CA ALA A 70 12.14 11.45 12.67
C ALA A 70 11.46 10.52 13.71
N ALA A 71 10.31 9.94 13.37
CA ALA A 71 9.60 8.98 14.20
C ALA A 71 9.02 7.87 13.30
N PRO A 72 9.86 7.02 12.68
CA PRO A 72 9.42 6.01 11.73
C PRO A 72 8.50 4.97 12.39
N HIS A 73 7.51 4.50 11.64
CA HIS A 73 6.58 3.49 12.14
C HIS A 73 7.30 2.14 12.34
N PRO A 74 7.12 1.41 13.45
CA PRO A 74 7.84 0.16 13.75
C PRO A 74 7.75 -0.92 12.65
N MET A 75 6.62 -0.99 11.95
CA MET A 75 6.40 -1.94 10.83
C MET A 75 6.95 -1.45 9.47
N VAL A 76 7.52 -0.24 9.41
CA VAL A 76 8.05 0.39 8.19
C VAL A 76 9.47 0.86 8.46
N ALA A 77 10.44 0.03 8.10
CA ALA A 77 11.82 0.46 8.02
C ALA A 77 11.91 1.59 6.99
N ALA A 78 12.30 2.79 7.45
CA ALA A 78 12.45 3.97 6.61
C ALA A 78 13.89 4.47 6.70
N ALA A 79 14.55 4.60 5.55
CA ALA A 79 15.88 5.18 5.44
C ALA A 79 15.89 6.28 4.38
N THR A 80 16.72 7.30 4.60
CA THR A 80 17.02 8.33 3.61
C THR A 80 18.52 8.50 3.47
N ALA A 81 18.97 8.85 2.28
CA ALA A 81 20.38 9.12 2.02
C ALA A 81 20.56 10.28 1.04
N LEU A 82 21.65 11.00 1.21
CA LEU A 82 22.14 12.04 0.32
C LEU A 82 23.63 11.80 0.05
N TRP A 83 23.98 11.50 -1.19
CA TRP A 83 25.37 11.42 -1.60
C TRP A 83 25.71 12.51 -2.61
N GLU A 84 26.82 13.21 -2.40
CA GLU A 84 27.30 14.31 -3.24
C GLU A 84 28.66 13.95 -3.84
N ARG A 85 28.88 14.20 -5.14
CA ARG A 85 30.21 14.01 -5.76
C ARG A 85 31.22 15.02 -5.21
N THR A 86 30.78 16.24 -4.95
CA THR A 86 31.53 17.29 -4.27
C THR A 86 30.52 18.19 -3.55
N PRO A 87 30.55 18.27 -2.21
CA PRO A 87 29.57 19.02 -1.45
C PRO A 87 29.54 20.52 -1.80
N ALA A 88 28.38 21.02 -2.24
CA ALA A 88 28.22 22.43 -2.62
C ALA A 88 27.89 23.31 -1.40
N ALA A 89 28.51 24.49 -1.28
CA ALA A 89 28.28 25.40 -0.16
C ALA A 89 26.85 25.96 -0.16
N GLU A 90 26.31 26.16 -1.36
CA GLU A 90 24.98 26.67 -1.69
C GLU A 90 23.88 25.74 -1.17
N LEU A 91 24.13 24.43 -1.18
CA LEU A 91 23.22 23.41 -0.65
C LEU A 91 23.30 23.26 0.88
N ALA A 92 24.26 23.88 1.58
CA ALA A 92 24.52 23.60 2.99
C ALA A 92 23.30 23.81 3.92
N ALA A 93 22.50 24.85 3.68
CA ALA A 93 21.29 25.14 4.46
C ALA A 93 20.20 24.08 4.27
N TRP A 94 19.97 23.62 3.03
CA TRP A 94 19.02 22.54 2.75
C TRP A 94 19.49 21.21 3.35
N ARG A 95 20.79 20.88 3.19
CA ARG A 95 21.40 19.64 3.73
C ARG A 95 21.34 19.56 5.25
N ALA A 96 21.56 20.68 5.93
CA ALA A 96 21.41 20.78 7.40
C ALA A 96 19.95 20.67 7.87
N ALA A 97 18.98 20.81 6.96
CA ALA A 97 17.56 20.66 7.23
C ALA A 97 16.98 19.33 6.75
N LEU A 98 17.79 18.37 6.30
CA LEU A 98 17.34 16.98 6.10
C LEU A 98 17.17 16.27 7.46
N PRO A 99 16.40 15.17 7.54
CA PRO A 99 16.30 14.37 8.76
C PRO A 99 17.68 14.04 9.38
N GLU A 100 17.72 13.92 10.71
CA GLU A 100 18.97 13.69 11.44
C GLU A 100 19.65 12.38 10.97
N ASP A 101 18.87 11.31 10.87
CA ASP A 101 19.27 9.98 10.41
C ASP A 101 19.47 9.85 8.88
N THR A 102 19.38 10.94 8.11
CA THR A 102 19.73 10.90 6.69
C THR A 102 21.22 10.58 6.54
N GLU A 103 21.52 9.45 5.90
CA GLU A 103 22.88 9.04 5.59
C GLU A 103 23.52 10.03 4.62
N ARG A 104 24.73 10.50 4.90
CA ARG A 104 25.39 11.56 4.12
C ARG A 104 26.83 11.18 3.79
N GLY A 105 27.25 11.38 2.54
CA GLY A 105 28.61 11.04 2.12
C GLY A 105 28.99 11.48 0.71
N ALA A 106 30.17 11.04 0.28
CA ALA A 106 30.58 11.13 -1.11
C ALA A 106 29.75 10.17 -1.98
N LEU A 107 29.54 10.51 -3.26
CA LEU A 107 28.85 9.65 -4.23
C LEU A 107 29.54 8.27 -4.34
N PRO A 108 28.88 7.18 -3.91
CA PRO A 108 29.47 5.84 -3.93
C PRO A 108 29.40 5.20 -5.32
N ASP A 109 30.05 4.05 -5.50
CA ASP A 109 29.87 3.23 -6.69
C ASP A 109 28.55 2.43 -6.67
N GLN A 110 28.21 1.84 -7.81
CA GLN A 110 26.96 1.09 -7.95
C GLN A 110 26.87 -0.12 -7.00
N ALA A 111 27.98 -0.80 -6.71
CA ALA A 111 27.98 -1.96 -5.84
C ALA A 111 27.69 -1.58 -4.38
N ALA A 112 28.16 -0.41 -3.95
CA ALA A 112 27.83 0.17 -2.65
C ALA A 112 26.37 0.68 -2.60
N LEU A 113 25.82 1.25 -3.67
CA LEU A 113 24.37 1.57 -3.73
C LEU A 113 23.48 0.32 -3.67
N ASP A 114 23.85 -0.73 -4.40
CA ASP A 114 23.15 -2.02 -4.39
C ASP A 114 23.26 -2.70 -3.01
N ALA A 115 24.39 -2.56 -2.32
CA ALA A 115 24.57 -3.00 -0.94
C ALA A 115 23.66 -2.21 0.03
N TRP A 116 23.62 -0.88 -0.10
CA TRP A 116 22.75 -0.01 0.70
C TRP A 116 21.28 -0.35 0.49
N ALA A 117 20.82 -0.52 -0.76
CA ALA A 117 19.46 -0.91 -1.08
C ALA A 117 19.09 -2.25 -0.42
N ARG A 118 19.96 -3.25 -0.53
CA ARG A 118 19.77 -4.58 0.08
C ARG A 118 19.71 -4.51 1.61
N GLU A 119 20.60 -3.75 2.24
CA GLU A 119 20.63 -3.60 3.70
C GLU A 119 19.39 -2.87 4.21
N ARG A 120 19.08 -1.68 3.69
CA ARG A 120 17.95 -0.86 4.14
C ARG A 120 16.58 -1.47 3.84
N THR A 121 16.50 -2.42 2.91
CA THR A 121 15.26 -3.14 2.58
C THR A 121 15.19 -4.57 3.11
N GLY A 122 16.14 -4.98 3.96
CA GLY A 122 16.15 -6.32 4.55
C GLY A 122 16.20 -7.45 3.50
N GLY A 123 16.88 -7.20 2.39
CA GLY A 123 17.06 -8.11 1.25
C GLY A 123 16.07 -7.96 0.10
N LEU A 124 14.97 -7.20 0.25
CA LEU A 124 13.89 -7.16 -0.73
C LEU A 124 14.26 -6.46 -2.05
N ILE A 125 15.14 -5.44 -2.02
CA ILE A 125 15.61 -4.71 -3.20
C ILE A 125 17.11 -4.95 -3.35
N GLU A 126 17.49 -5.84 -4.27
CA GLU A 126 18.90 -6.24 -4.46
C GLU A 126 19.75 -5.22 -5.25
N ARG A 127 19.11 -4.39 -6.09
CA ARG A 127 19.78 -3.40 -6.96
C ARG A 127 19.13 -2.04 -6.78
N PHE A 128 19.95 -1.00 -6.67
CA PHE A 128 19.50 0.38 -6.56
C PHE A 128 18.80 0.81 -7.87
N PRO A 129 17.69 1.58 -7.83
CA PRO A 129 16.86 1.81 -9.01
C PRO A 129 17.45 2.78 -10.05
N VAL A 130 18.50 3.53 -9.72
CA VAL A 130 19.20 4.48 -10.59
C VAL A 130 20.66 4.04 -10.75
N ASP A 131 21.22 4.21 -11.96
CA ASP A 131 22.63 3.94 -12.24
C ASP A 131 23.47 5.22 -12.05
N VAL A 132 24.67 5.11 -11.47
CA VAL A 132 25.56 6.27 -11.28
C VAL A 132 26.25 6.65 -12.60
N ALA A 133 25.83 7.76 -13.21
CA ALA A 133 26.41 8.28 -14.43
C ALA A 133 27.71 9.08 -14.19
N PRO A 134 28.59 9.22 -15.21
CA PRO A 134 29.85 9.99 -15.10
C PRO A 134 29.68 11.48 -14.75
N ASP A 135 28.48 12.02 -14.83
CA ASP A 135 28.08 13.41 -14.57
C ASP A 135 27.11 13.57 -13.38
N THR A 136 26.59 12.49 -12.77
CA THR A 136 25.76 12.53 -11.55
C THR A 136 26.45 13.34 -10.45
N LEU A 137 25.92 14.52 -10.12
CA LEU A 137 26.50 15.42 -9.10
C LEU A 137 26.02 15.10 -7.69
N LEU A 138 24.76 14.68 -7.57
CA LEU A 138 24.04 14.48 -6.32
C LEU A 138 23.04 13.34 -6.51
N LEU A 139 22.88 12.49 -5.49
CA LEU A 139 21.89 11.44 -5.44
C LEU A 139 21.15 11.52 -4.10
N LEU A 140 19.85 11.78 -4.14
CA LEU A 140 18.96 11.73 -2.99
C LEU A 140 18.11 10.45 -3.08
N ALA A 141 18.03 9.68 -1.99
CA ALA A 141 17.36 8.39 -1.97
C ALA A 141 16.44 8.24 -0.74
N SER A 142 15.36 7.48 -0.92
CA SER A 142 14.54 6.94 0.16
C SER A 142 14.35 5.44 -0.04
N ALA A 143 14.42 4.67 1.03
CA ALA A 143 14.05 3.27 1.06
C ALA A 143 12.97 3.07 2.12
N LEU A 144 11.83 2.52 1.73
CA LEU A 144 10.80 2.02 2.64
C LEU A 144 10.74 0.50 2.47
N ALA A 145 10.73 -0.23 3.59
CA ALA A 145 10.55 -1.67 3.61
C ALA A 145 9.71 -2.11 4.80
N THR A 146 8.98 -3.20 4.61
CA THR A 146 8.09 -3.80 5.60
C THR A 146 8.24 -5.32 5.51
N ARG A 147 8.05 -6.02 6.62
CA ARG A 147 7.91 -7.48 6.71
C ARG A 147 7.01 -7.75 7.92
N VAL A 148 5.84 -8.35 7.72
CA VAL A 148 4.81 -8.49 8.76
C VAL A 148 4.04 -9.81 8.64
N SER A 149 3.84 -10.52 9.74
CA SER A 149 2.96 -11.70 9.77
C SER A 149 1.51 -11.27 9.80
N TRP A 150 0.58 -12.06 9.25
CA TRP A 150 -0.84 -11.86 9.55
C TRP A 150 -1.10 -12.19 11.02
N ALA A 151 -2.02 -11.46 11.68
CA ALA A 151 -2.44 -11.81 13.03
C ALA A 151 -3.11 -13.19 13.03
N ASP A 152 -3.92 -13.45 12.01
CA ASP A 152 -4.56 -14.73 11.73
C ASP A 152 -4.19 -15.17 10.30
N PRO A 153 -3.47 -16.30 10.11
CA PRO A 153 -3.13 -16.82 8.78
C PRO A 153 -4.34 -17.21 7.94
N PHE A 154 -4.18 -17.24 6.62
CA PHE A 154 -5.19 -17.76 5.70
C PHE A 154 -5.34 -19.29 5.79
N ASP A 155 -6.56 -19.76 5.55
CA ASP A 155 -6.84 -21.14 5.17
C ASP A 155 -6.57 -21.34 3.67
N THR A 156 -6.55 -22.60 3.21
CA THR A 156 -6.39 -22.93 1.79
C THR A 156 -7.70 -23.42 1.17
N ALA A 157 -7.88 -23.15 -0.12
CA ALA A 157 -9.06 -23.53 -0.90
C ALA A 157 -8.65 -23.95 -2.32
N PRO A 158 -9.40 -24.82 -3.02
CA PRO A 158 -9.20 -25.08 -4.43
C PRO A 158 -9.38 -23.81 -5.28
N GLY A 159 -8.55 -23.60 -6.31
CA GLY A 159 -8.64 -22.42 -7.20
C GLY A 159 -9.97 -22.26 -7.93
N ALA A 160 -10.75 -23.35 -8.06
CA ALA A 160 -12.13 -23.32 -8.55
C ALA A 160 -13.07 -22.44 -7.70
N GLU A 161 -12.75 -22.21 -6.41
CA GLU A 161 -13.57 -21.40 -5.50
C GLU A 161 -13.45 -19.88 -5.75
N LEU A 162 -12.53 -19.45 -6.65
CA LEU A 162 -12.59 -18.11 -7.26
C LEU A 162 -13.82 -17.91 -8.16
N GLY A 163 -14.58 -18.97 -8.45
CA GLY A 163 -15.82 -18.93 -9.22
C GLY A 163 -15.63 -19.19 -10.72
N ALA A 164 -16.73 -19.58 -11.38
CA ALA A 164 -16.73 -19.97 -12.79
C ALA A 164 -16.41 -18.81 -13.77
N GLY A 165 -16.62 -17.56 -13.34
CA GLY A 165 -16.27 -16.34 -14.10
C GLY A 165 -14.83 -15.85 -13.87
N SER A 166 -14.04 -16.53 -13.05
CA SER A 166 -12.66 -16.12 -12.75
C SER A 166 -11.73 -16.25 -13.96
N ALA A 167 -10.84 -15.28 -14.12
CA ALA A 167 -9.73 -15.32 -15.08
C ALA A 167 -8.63 -16.33 -14.70
N TRP A 168 -8.66 -16.86 -13.47
CA TRP A 168 -7.53 -17.56 -12.84
C TRP A 168 -7.87 -18.96 -12.31
N SER A 169 -9.14 -19.29 -12.12
CA SER A 169 -9.61 -20.56 -11.52
C SER A 169 -9.20 -21.84 -12.28
N SER A 170 -8.79 -21.71 -13.55
CA SER A 170 -8.24 -22.81 -14.37
C SER A 170 -6.72 -22.89 -14.36
N ARG A 171 -6.01 -21.84 -13.92
CA ARG A 171 -4.54 -21.78 -13.83
C ARG A 171 -4.03 -22.13 -12.43
N LEU A 172 -4.77 -21.74 -11.40
CA LEU A 172 -4.42 -21.93 -9.98
C LEU A 172 -5.08 -23.20 -9.43
N ARG A 173 -4.31 -24.06 -8.75
CA ARG A 173 -4.82 -25.25 -8.07
C ARG A 173 -5.30 -24.93 -6.66
N GLN A 174 -4.58 -24.09 -5.95
CA GLN A 174 -4.96 -23.59 -4.64
C GLN A 174 -4.87 -22.06 -4.55
N VAL A 175 -5.70 -21.53 -3.68
CA VAL A 175 -5.86 -20.11 -3.36
C VAL A 175 -6.08 -19.95 -1.86
N LEU A 176 -5.98 -18.72 -1.37
CA LEU A 176 -6.19 -18.38 0.03
C LEU A 176 -7.69 -18.20 0.31
N ARG A 177 -8.13 -18.68 1.46
CA ARG A 177 -9.46 -18.47 2.03
C ARG A 177 -9.32 -17.76 3.38
N THR A 178 -10.12 -16.74 3.63
CA THR A 178 -10.11 -16.05 4.93
C THR A 178 -10.46 -17.01 6.07
N PRO A 179 -9.73 -17.00 7.19
CA PRO A 179 -10.06 -17.79 8.37
C PRO A 179 -11.40 -17.36 8.98
N SER A 180 -11.91 -18.15 9.92
CA SER A 180 -13.22 -17.93 10.54
C SER A 180 -13.32 -16.72 11.47
N PHE A 181 -12.21 -16.03 11.77
CA PHE A 181 -12.13 -14.80 12.57
C PHE A 181 -10.91 -13.96 12.16
N GLY A 182 -10.77 -12.75 12.72
CA GLY A 182 -9.63 -11.85 12.50
C GLY A 182 -9.67 -11.04 11.20
N HIS A 183 -10.11 -11.66 10.10
CA HIS A 183 -10.26 -11.00 8.81
C HIS A 183 -11.63 -10.31 8.70
N ARG A 184 -11.66 -9.14 8.05
CA ARG A 184 -12.90 -8.40 7.75
C ARG A 184 -13.19 -8.48 6.26
N CYS A 185 -14.42 -8.82 5.91
CA CYS A 185 -14.91 -8.83 4.53
C CYS A 185 -16.22 -8.04 4.45
N TRP A 186 -16.40 -7.22 3.42
CA TRP A 186 -17.65 -6.47 3.20
C TRP A 186 -17.83 -6.05 1.74
N VAL A 187 -19.01 -5.51 1.43
CA VAL A 187 -19.30 -4.84 0.14
C VAL A 187 -19.46 -3.35 0.39
N SER A 188 -18.92 -2.51 -0.47
CA SER A 188 -19.05 -1.05 -0.37
C SER A 188 -19.42 -0.41 -1.72
N ALA A 189 -20.35 0.54 -1.69
CA ALA A 189 -20.65 1.41 -2.83
C ALA A 189 -19.66 2.56 -2.91
N THR A 190 -19.00 2.70 -4.06
CA THR A 190 -17.99 3.72 -4.34
C THR A 190 -18.44 4.63 -5.48
N GLY A 191 -18.01 5.89 -5.47
CA GLY A 191 -18.41 6.86 -6.50
C GLY A 191 -17.82 6.62 -7.89
N ARG A 192 -16.75 5.82 -8.00
CA ARG A 192 -15.99 5.59 -9.24
C ARG A 192 -16.03 4.14 -9.72
N ALA A 193 -15.95 3.17 -8.80
CA ALA A 193 -15.86 1.75 -9.11
C ALA A 193 -17.18 0.97 -8.90
N GLY A 194 -18.29 1.67 -8.58
CA GLY A 194 -19.58 1.04 -8.28
C GLY A 194 -19.55 0.28 -6.95
N ASP A 195 -20.35 -0.79 -6.83
CA ASP A 195 -20.26 -1.70 -5.69
C ASP A 195 -19.00 -2.58 -5.83
N VAL A 196 -18.13 -2.55 -4.81
CA VAL A 196 -16.86 -3.29 -4.75
C VAL A 196 -16.87 -4.27 -3.58
N VAL A 197 -16.16 -5.39 -3.74
CA VAL A 197 -15.86 -6.31 -2.62
C VAL A 197 -14.55 -5.92 -1.96
N VAL A 198 -14.54 -5.98 -0.64
CA VAL A 198 -13.38 -5.59 0.18
C VAL A 198 -13.05 -6.70 1.14
N HIS A 199 -11.76 -7.03 1.21
CA HIS A 199 -11.15 -7.86 2.24
C HIS A 199 -10.10 -7.02 2.97
N ALA A 200 -10.03 -7.13 4.29
CA ALA A 200 -8.99 -6.51 5.09
C ALA A 200 -8.43 -7.51 6.10
N VAL A 201 -7.10 -7.65 6.12
CA VAL A 201 -6.34 -8.48 7.06
C VAL A 201 -5.44 -7.60 7.92
N PRO A 202 -5.51 -7.69 9.26
CA PRO A 202 -4.52 -7.09 10.14
C PRO A 202 -3.24 -7.93 10.18
N ALA A 203 -2.11 -7.24 10.14
CA ALA A 203 -0.84 -7.80 10.59
C ALA A 203 -0.83 -8.00 12.11
N GLY A 204 0.01 -8.91 12.59
CA GLY A 204 0.38 -8.96 14.01
C GLY A 204 1.03 -7.64 14.43
N THR A 205 0.64 -7.12 15.60
CA THR A 205 1.16 -5.85 16.13
C THR A 205 2.50 -6.05 16.86
N GLY A 206 3.33 -5.01 16.88
CA GLY A 206 4.47 -4.93 17.79
C GLY A 206 4.06 -4.77 19.26
N ASP A 207 5.04 -4.81 20.16
CA ASP A 207 4.84 -4.66 21.62
C ASP A 207 4.21 -3.29 22.01
N ASP A 208 4.38 -2.28 21.15
CA ASP A 208 3.78 -0.94 21.27
C ASP A 208 2.37 -0.83 20.68
N GLY A 209 1.84 -1.93 20.13
CA GLY A 209 0.54 -1.97 19.45
C GLY A 209 0.56 -1.44 18.01
N ALA A 210 1.70 -0.97 17.50
CA ALA A 210 1.83 -0.54 16.11
C ALA A 210 1.65 -1.74 15.17
N GLY A 211 0.92 -1.55 14.08
CA GLY A 211 0.56 -2.63 13.16
C GLY A 211 0.33 -2.14 11.73
N MET A 212 -0.16 -3.03 10.88
CA MET A 212 -0.60 -2.68 9.53
C MET A 212 -1.92 -3.37 9.21
N LEU A 213 -2.71 -2.73 8.37
CA LEU A 213 -3.88 -3.33 7.74
C LEU A 213 -3.57 -3.45 6.24
N VAL A 214 -3.82 -4.62 5.65
CA VAL A 214 -3.71 -4.81 4.20
C VAL A 214 -5.11 -5.04 3.66
N VAL A 215 -5.52 -4.22 2.69
CA VAL A 215 -6.88 -4.16 2.17
C VAL A 215 -6.87 -4.47 0.68
N SER A 216 -7.58 -5.52 0.30
CA SER A 216 -7.81 -5.94 -1.09
C SER A 216 -9.19 -5.45 -1.55
N VAL A 217 -9.28 -4.85 -2.75
CA VAL A 217 -10.52 -4.33 -3.34
C VAL A 217 -10.69 -4.78 -4.78
N ALA A 218 -11.79 -5.45 -5.09
CA ALA A 218 -12.18 -5.83 -6.45
C ALA A 218 -13.53 -5.21 -6.84
N ALA A 219 -13.60 -4.69 -8.06
CA ALA A 219 -14.80 -4.11 -8.68
C ALA A 219 -15.17 -4.92 -9.94
N ALA A 220 -16.30 -4.63 -10.60
CA ALA A 220 -16.65 -5.32 -11.84
C ALA A 220 -15.52 -5.21 -12.90
N ALA A 221 -15.30 -6.26 -13.70
CA ALA A 221 -14.10 -6.39 -14.54
C ALA A 221 -13.96 -5.32 -15.65
N GLU A 222 -15.05 -4.63 -15.98
CA GLU A 222 -15.11 -3.48 -16.88
C GLU A 222 -14.68 -2.15 -16.24
N VAL A 223 -14.51 -2.09 -14.91
CA VAL A 223 -14.09 -0.89 -14.19
C VAL A 223 -12.59 -0.65 -14.42
N PRO A 224 -12.15 0.56 -14.82
CA PRO A 224 -10.74 0.87 -15.03
C PRO A 224 -9.90 0.66 -13.75
N ALA A 225 -8.70 0.09 -13.90
CA ALA A 225 -7.80 -0.20 -12.77
C ALA A 225 -7.54 1.02 -11.88
N ALA A 226 -7.36 2.20 -12.49
CA ALA A 226 -7.16 3.47 -11.78
C ALA A 226 -8.35 3.86 -10.88
N ASP A 227 -9.59 3.51 -11.25
CA ASP A 227 -10.78 3.77 -10.42
C ASP A 227 -10.88 2.79 -9.25
N VAL A 228 -10.51 1.52 -9.45
CA VAL A 228 -10.41 0.51 -8.39
C VAL A 228 -9.30 0.86 -7.39
N LEU A 229 -8.13 1.27 -7.88
CA LEU A 229 -6.98 1.70 -7.06
C LEU A 229 -7.30 2.96 -6.25
N ALA A 230 -7.99 3.94 -6.84
CA ALA A 230 -8.46 5.13 -6.12
C ALA A 230 -9.46 4.76 -4.99
N ALA A 231 -10.44 3.90 -5.29
CA ALA A 231 -11.37 3.40 -4.29
C ALA A 231 -10.67 2.61 -3.17
N ALA A 232 -9.65 1.81 -3.51
CA ALA A 232 -8.87 1.04 -2.54
C ALA A 232 -8.08 1.94 -1.57
N GLN A 233 -7.49 3.03 -2.06
CA GLN A 233 -6.80 4.03 -1.23
C GLN A 233 -7.76 4.66 -0.20
N GLU A 234 -8.93 5.10 -0.64
CA GLU A 234 -9.95 5.68 0.24
C GLU A 234 -10.47 4.68 1.28
N LEU A 235 -10.82 3.45 0.84
CA LEU A 235 -11.35 2.40 1.70
C LEU A 235 -10.32 1.87 2.70
N ALA A 236 -9.04 1.75 2.32
CA ALA A 236 -7.99 1.29 3.23
C ALA A 236 -7.74 2.28 4.37
N SER A 237 -7.54 3.57 4.05
CA SER A 237 -7.41 4.62 5.06
C SER A 237 -8.67 4.72 5.94
N ALA A 238 -9.87 4.59 5.37
CA ALA A 238 -11.10 4.63 6.17
C ALA A 238 -11.27 3.40 7.08
N ALA A 239 -10.95 2.20 6.60
CA ALA A 239 -11.05 0.96 7.38
C ALA A 239 -10.03 0.86 8.53
N ALA A 240 -8.90 1.56 8.41
CA ALA A 240 -7.92 1.77 9.47
C ALA A 240 -8.35 2.85 10.49
N PHE A 241 -8.93 3.97 10.01
CA PHE A 241 -9.29 5.12 10.85
C PHE A 241 -10.61 4.93 11.63
N ALA A 242 -11.61 4.31 11.00
CA ALA A 242 -12.93 4.07 11.59
C ALA A 242 -13.44 2.67 11.19
N PRO A 243 -12.95 1.60 11.85
CA PRO A 243 -13.28 0.21 11.54
C PRO A 243 -14.78 -0.08 11.39
N ASP A 244 -15.60 0.51 12.26
CA ASP A 244 -17.05 0.27 12.35
C ASP A 244 -17.90 1.24 11.49
N ALA A 245 -17.26 2.19 10.79
CA ALA A 245 -17.94 3.23 10.02
C ALA A 245 -17.33 3.39 8.62
N VAL A 246 -17.03 2.26 7.96
CA VAL A 246 -16.46 2.27 6.60
C VAL A 246 -17.43 2.91 5.60
N PRO A 247 -16.99 3.87 4.76
CA PRO A 247 -17.83 4.51 3.76
C PRO A 247 -18.47 3.50 2.80
N GLY A 248 -19.71 3.82 2.38
CA GLY A 248 -20.42 3.06 1.36
C GLY A 248 -20.88 1.65 1.76
N HIS A 249 -20.67 1.22 3.01
CA HIS A 249 -21.00 -0.13 3.48
C HIS A 249 -22.42 -0.57 3.06
N ARG A 250 -22.50 -1.71 2.35
CA ARG A 250 -23.76 -2.36 1.98
C ARG A 250 -24.08 -3.45 3.00
N SER A 251 -25.29 -3.41 3.55
CA SER A 251 -25.86 -4.61 4.17
C SER A 251 -26.02 -5.69 3.10
N LEU A 252 -25.61 -6.92 3.41
CA LEU A 252 -25.90 -8.09 2.62
C LEU A 252 -27.41 -8.31 2.47
N PHE A 253 -28.25 -7.82 3.40
CA PHE A 253 -29.72 -7.84 3.27
C PHE A 253 -30.26 -6.92 2.17
N ASP A 254 -29.51 -5.91 1.74
CA ASP A 254 -29.88 -5.01 0.64
C ASP A 254 -29.41 -5.52 -0.74
N LEU A 255 -28.56 -6.56 -0.78
CA LEU A 255 -28.02 -7.16 -2.00
C LEU A 255 -28.90 -8.32 -2.53
N PRO A 256 -28.90 -8.59 -3.84
CA PRO A 256 -29.62 -9.73 -4.41
C PRO A 256 -28.92 -11.05 -4.09
N LEU A 257 -29.69 -12.07 -3.69
CA LEU A 257 -29.19 -13.44 -3.51
C LEU A 257 -28.79 -14.05 -4.87
N GLY A 258 -27.82 -14.96 -4.85
CA GLY A 258 -27.31 -15.67 -6.02
C GLY A 258 -25.81 -15.44 -6.24
N GLU A 259 -25.32 -15.82 -7.41
CA GLU A 259 -23.92 -15.65 -7.80
C GLU A 259 -23.73 -14.46 -8.75
N THR A 260 -22.63 -13.74 -8.53
CA THR A 260 -22.06 -12.72 -9.40
C THR A 260 -20.57 -13.03 -9.61
N PRO A 261 -19.85 -12.34 -10.51
CA PRO A 261 -18.39 -12.49 -10.62
C PRO A 261 -17.63 -12.15 -9.33
N LEU A 262 -18.17 -11.24 -8.52
CA LEU A 262 -17.53 -10.73 -7.29
C LEU A 262 -17.95 -11.45 -6.01
N TRP A 263 -19.13 -12.09 -5.98
CA TRP A 263 -19.62 -12.79 -4.79
C TRP A 263 -20.64 -13.88 -5.09
N ALA A 264 -20.70 -14.88 -4.21
CA ALA A 264 -21.89 -15.72 -4.03
C ALA A 264 -22.59 -15.34 -2.71
N LEU A 265 -23.85 -14.91 -2.78
CA LEU A 265 -24.65 -14.51 -1.64
C LEU A 265 -25.83 -15.47 -1.43
N ARG A 266 -25.93 -16.04 -0.23
CA ARG A 266 -26.99 -16.98 0.17
C ARG A 266 -27.60 -16.60 1.51
N GLU A 267 -28.81 -17.08 1.77
CA GLU A 267 -29.52 -16.89 3.04
C GLU A 267 -29.79 -18.26 3.67
N GLU A 268 -29.52 -18.42 4.97
CA GLU A 268 -29.78 -19.65 5.72
C GLU A 268 -30.41 -19.37 7.09
N PRO A 269 -31.28 -20.26 7.63
CA PRO A 269 -31.69 -20.19 9.03
C PRO A 269 -30.49 -20.36 9.96
N THR A 270 -30.37 -19.49 10.96
CA THR A 270 -29.29 -19.52 11.96
C THR A 270 -29.87 -19.41 13.38
N ARG A 271 -28.99 -19.42 14.38
CA ARG A 271 -29.30 -18.90 15.72
C ARG A 271 -28.36 -17.77 16.04
N THR A 272 -28.91 -16.61 16.40
CA THR A 272 -28.14 -15.37 16.55
C THR A 272 -28.60 -14.55 17.75
N TYR A 273 -27.68 -13.76 18.30
CA TYR A 273 -27.98 -12.78 19.36
C TYR A 273 -28.27 -11.38 18.80
N ALA A 274 -28.26 -11.20 17.48
CA ALA A 274 -28.65 -9.95 16.83
C ALA A 274 -30.09 -9.55 17.22
N ALA A 275 -30.28 -8.28 17.59
CA ALA A 275 -31.53 -7.80 18.17
C ALA A 275 -32.73 -7.82 17.20
N ASP A 276 -32.46 -7.82 15.89
CA ASP A 276 -33.43 -7.95 14.80
C ASP A 276 -33.50 -9.38 14.22
N GLY A 277 -32.75 -10.34 14.80
CA GLY A 277 -32.66 -11.72 14.33
C GLY A 277 -31.90 -11.89 13.01
N ARG A 278 -31.16 -10.88 12.56
CA ARG A 278 -30.41 -10.89 11.29
C ARG A 278 -28.91 -10.94 11.55
N GLU A 279 -28.24 -11.86 10.86
CA GLU A 279 -26.79 -11.98 10.93
C GLU A 279 -26.18 -11.85 9.54
N GLU A 280 -25.04 -11.18 9.45
CA GLU A 280 -24.29 -11.00 8.21
C GLU A 280 -22.91 -11.61 8.38
N ARG A 281 -22.52 -12.49 7.47
CA ARG A 281 -21.20 -13.10 7.45
C ARG A 281 -20.61 -12.97 6.06
N ALA A 282 -19.38 -12.50 5.97
CA ALA A 282 -18.64 -12.45 4.71
C ALA A 282 -17.28 -13.12 4.90
N THR A 283 -16.93 -13.99 3.96
CA THR A 283 -15.58 -14.57 3.80
C THR A 283 -15.04 -14.15 2.43
N ALA A 284 -13.74 -14.29 2.21
CA ALA A 284 -13.14 -14.06 0.90
C ALA A 284 -12.27 -15.23 0.43
N VAL A 285 -12.20 -15.38 -0.89
CA VAL A 285 -11.27 -16.27 -1.59
C VAL A 285 -10.46 -15.42 -2.57
N LEU A 286 -9.13 -15.49 -2.46
CA LEU A 286 -8.18 -14.66 -3.21
C LEU A 286 -6.85 -15.40 -3.44
N PRO A 287 -6.13 -15.13 -4.53
CA PRO A 287 -4.90 -15.84 -4.84
C PRO A 287 -3.68 -15.29 -4.09
N CYS A 288 -2.60 -16.08 -4.08
CA CYS A 288 -1.25 -15.58 -3.79
C CYS A 288 -0.73 -14.72 -4.95
N TRP A 289 0.22 -13.84 -4.67
CA TRP A 289 0.94 -13.08 -5.70
C TRP A 289 2.26 -12.54 -5.15
N SER A 290 3.21 -12.30 -6.05
CA SER A 290 4.41 -11.51 -5.79
C SER A 290 4.65 -10.52 -6.91
N ALA A 291 5.05 -9.30 -6.55
CA ALA A 291 5.29 -8.22 -7.50
C ALA A 291 6.67 -7.61 -7.24
N GLN A 292 7.44 -7.42 -8.30
CA GLN A 292 8.62 -6.56 -8.33
C GLN A 292 8.42 -5.55 -9.45
N SER A 293 8.62 -4.27 -9.17
CA SER A 293 8.37 -3.19 -10.14
C SER A 293 9.43 -2.11 -10.02
N ARG A 294 9.94 -1.64 -11.17
CA ARG A 294 10.77 -0.43 -11.27
C ARG A 294 9.99 0.63 -12.04
N HIS A 295 9.54 1.67 -11.35
CA HIS A 295 8.88 2.83 -11.95
C HIS A 295 9.92 3.86 -12.34
N ASP A 296 9.82 4.36 -13.57
CA ASP A 296 10.53 5.55 -14.02
C ASP A 296 9.74 6.80 -13.59
N LEU A 297 10.37 7.65 -12.80
CA LEU A 297 9.79 8.87 -12.22
C LEU A 297 10.32 10.15 -12.92
N THR A 298 11.12 10.00 -13.99
CA THR A 298 11.56 11.13 -14.84
C THR A 298 10.43 11.67 -15.72
N ALA A 299 9.38 10.87 -15.94
CA ALA A 299 8.23 11.26 -16.74
C ALA A 299 7.53 12.53 -16.18
N PRO A 300 7.07 13.46 -17.03
CA PRO A 300 6.41 14.69 -16.57
C PRO A 300 5.18 14.43 -15.70
N GLY A 301 4.99 15.28 -14.68
CA GLY A 301 3.81 15.25 -13.80
C GLY A 301 4.01 14.56 -12.45
N PHE A 302 5.18 13.98 -12.19
CA PHE A 302 5.60 13.46 -10.88
C PHE A 302 6.26 14.48 -9.96
N GLY A 303 6.70 15.63 -10.50
CA GLY A 303 7.35 16.71 -9.76
C GLY A 303 8.88 16.56 -9.60
N PHE A 304 9.48 15.43 -9.97
CA PHE A 304 10.93 15.25 -9.90
C PHE A 304 11.69 16.18 -10.86
N ASP A 305 11.08 16.62 -11.97
CA ASP A 305 11.62 17.66 -12.85
C ASP A 305 11.70 19.03 -12.14
N ALA A 306 10.71 19.33 -11.30
CA ALA A 306 10.66 20.56 -10.51
C ALA A 306 11.65 20.51 -9.34
N ALA A 307 11.81 19.35 -8.70
CA ALA A 307 12.82 19.09 -7.69
C ALA A 307 14.26 19.21 -8.25
N ALA A 308 14.52 18.60 -9.41
CA ALA A 308 15.80 18.71 -10.10
C ALA A 308 16.11 20.16 -10.50
N ARG A 309 15.12 20.90 -11.01
CA ARG A 309 15.25 22.34 -11.31
C ARG A 309 15.59 23.16 -10.07
N ALA A 310 14.89 22.94 -8.96
CA ALA A 310 15.12 23.65 -7.70
C ALA A 310 16.54 23.42 -7.13
N LEU A 311 17.01 22.17 -7.12
CA LEU A 311 18.38 21.85 -6.71
C LEU A 311 19.42 22.39 -7.71
N GLY A 312 19.11 22.34 -9.00
CA GLY A 312 19.96 22.87 -10.07
C GLY A 312 20.16 24.39 -9.99
N GLU A 313 19.11 25.15 -9.72
CA GLU A 313 19.16 26.61 -9.56
C GLU A 313 20.14 27.02 -8.43
N LEU A 314 20.15 26.29 -7.31
CA LEU A 314 21.11 26.51 -6.22
C LEU A 314 22.56 26.22 -6.62
N LEU A 315 22.78 25.32 -7.59
CA LEU A 315 24.09 25.00 -8.16
C LEU A 315 24.47 25.89 -9.37
N GLY A 316 23.63 26.86 -9.75
CA GLY A 316 23.81 27.68 -10.95
C GLY A 316 23.59 26.95 -12.27
N LEU A 317 22.93 25.78 -12.22
CA LEU A 317 22.60 24.95 -13.39
C LEU A 317 21.21 25.29 -13.92
N THR A 318 21.07 25.46 -15.23
CA THR A 318 19.78 25.69 -15.89
C THR A 318 19.30 24.40 -16.57
N GLY A 319 18.23 23.79 -16.03
CA GLY A 319 17.67 22.55 -16.55
C GLY A 319 18.63 21.35 -16.49
N PRO A 320 19.10 20.96 -15.29
CA PRO A 320 19.97 19.79 -15.15
C PRO A 320 19.25 18.51 -15.60
N GLU A 321 20.01 17.60 -16.21
CA GLU A 321 19.57 16.23 -16.41
C GLU A 321 19.43 15.52 -15.04
N PHE A 322 18.44 14.65 -14.91
CA PHE A 322 18.14 13.95 -13.67
C PHE A 322 17.56 12.57 -13.95
N ASP A 323 17.98 11.59 -13.15
CA ASP A 323 17.35 10.28 -13.08
C ASP A 323 16.53 10.18 -11.79
N ALA A 324 15.29 9.70 -11.91
CA ALA A 324 14.43 9.41 -10.78
C ALA A 324 13.71 8.09 -11.04
N ALA A 325 13.84 7.13 -10.12
CA ALA A 325 13.18 5.84 -10.24
C ALA A 325 12.88 5.24 -8.88
N GLN A 326 11.80 4.45 -8.79
CA GLN A 326 11.42 3.70 -7.60
C GLN A 326 11.41 2.21 -7.91
N SER A 327 12.14 1.42 -7.12
CA SER A 327 11.92 -0.02 -7.03
C SER A 327 10.98 -0.32 -5.87
N ALA A 328 10.01 -1.21 -6.08
CA ALA A 328 9.09 -1.69 -5.05
C ALA A 328 8.90 -3.21 -5.19
N VAL A 329 8.79 -3.90 -4.06
CA VAL A 329 8.60 -5.36 -3.97
C VAL A 329 7.55 -5.68 -2.92
N ALA A 330 6.64 -6.60 -3.21
CA ALA A 330 5.68 -7.15 -2.26
C ALA A 330 5.38 -8.63 -2.56
N ARG A 331 5.05 -9.39 -1.51
CA ARG A 331 4.58 -10.78 -1.58
C ARG A 331 3.36 -10.92 -0.68
N PHE A 332 2.35 -11.64 -1.15
CA PHE A 332 1.12 -11.91 -0.41
C PHE A 332 0.92 -13.43 -0.29
N GLY A 333 1.26 -13.97 0.88
CA GLY A 333 1.19 -15.39 1.21
C GLY A 333 0.19 -15.71 2.31
N ARG A 334 0.10 -17.00 2.64
CA ARG A 334 -0.81 -17.58 3.63
C ARG A 334 -0.51 -17.14 5.05
N TYR A 335 0.77 -17.15 5.45
CA TYR A 335 1.20 -16.87 6.83
C TYR A 335 1.50 -15.40 7.09
N GLY A 336 1.56 -14.58 6.03
CA GLY A 336 1.90 -13.18 6.15
C GLY A 336 2.53 -12.60 4.90
N PHE A 337 3.13 -11.46 5.17
CA PHE A 337 4.38 -10.98 4.61
C PHE A 337 5.52 -11.38 5.58
N GLU A 338 5.56 -12.66 6.00
CA GLU A 338 6.53 -13.37 6.89
C GLU A 338 6.50 -13.01 8.41
N ALA A 339 6.89 -13.88 9.37
CA ALA A 339 6.23 -15.11 9.87
C ALA A 339 6.59 -15.33 11.39
N ALA A 340 5.87 -16.00 12.31
CA ALA A 340 4.44 -16.36 12.50
C ALA A 340 4.23 -17.04 13.90
N ALA A 341 3.16 -16.76 14.69
CA ALA A 341 2.79 -17.51 15.92
C ALA A 341 1.30 -17.33 16.35
N VAL A 342 0.71 -18.29 17.09
CA VAL A 342 -0.75 -18.37 17.40
C VAL A 342 -1.04 -18.66 18.90
N THR A 343 -2.16 -18.16 19.44
CA THR A 343 -2.76 -18.61 20.73
C THR A 343 -4.28 -18.36 20.73
N ALA A 344 -5.07 -19.27 21.33
CA ALA A 344 -6.54 -19.19 21.38
C ALA A 344 -7.12 -19.45 22.78
N PHE A 345 -8.32 -18.92 23.06
CA PHE A 345 -9.08 -19.15 24.30
C PHE A 345 -10.59 -19.25 24.01
N GLY A 346 -11.33 -20.04 24.79
CA GLY A 346 -12.77 -20.26 24.60
C GLY A 346 -13.57 -20.26 25.90
N ARG A 347 -14.81 -19.75 25.83
CA ARG A 347 -15.77 -19.73 26.95
C ARG A 347 -17.19 -19.97 26.43
N ALA A 348 -17.94 -20.84 27.10
CA ALA A 348 -19.31 -21.15 26.74
C ALA A 348 -20.31 -20.05 27.14
N THR A 349 -21.34 -19.87 26.32
CA THR A 349 -22.59 -19.14 26.63
C THR A 349 -23.79 -19.99 26.17
N ALA A 350 -25.02 -19.54 26.46
CA ALA A 350 -26.24 -20.29 26.17
C ALA A 350 -26.55 -20.40 24.65
N LEU A 351 -27.62 -21.09 24.29
CA LEU A 351 -28.08 -21.17 22.89
C LEU A 351 -28.88 -19.89 22.52
N PRO A 352 -28.52 -19.18 21.43
CA PRO A 352 -29.27 -18.03 20.95
C PRO A 352 -30.64 -18.38 20.35
N PRO A 353 -31.56 -17.40 20.20
CA PRO A 353 -32.82 -17.56 19.49
C PRO A 353 -32.63 -17.79 17.98
N GLU A 354 -33.68 -18.24 17.31
CA GLU A 354 -33.68 -18.50 15.86
C GLU A 354 -33.76 -17.19 15.05
N GLY A 355 -33.06 -17.14 13.93
CA GLY A 355 -32.96 -15.99 13.04
C GLY A 355 -32.50 -16.39 11.64
N VAL A 356 -32.06 -15.42 10.83
CA VAL A 356 -31.54 -15.65 9.47
C VAL A 356 -30.15 -15.07 9.30
N ALA A 357 -29.25 -15.83 8.68
CA ALA A 357 -27.92 -15.38 8.29
C ALA A 357 -27.88 -15.15 6.78
N ARG A 358 -27.37 -14.00 6.35
CA ARG A 358 -26.87 -13.81 4.98
C ARG A 358 -25.38 -14.02 4.95
N ILE A 359 -24.95 -14.87 4.02
CA ILE A 359 -23.58 -15.33 3.91
C ILE A 359 -23.06 -15.03 2.51
N ALA A 360 -22.07 -14.14 2.45
CA ALA A 360 -21.35 -13.80 1.23
C ALA A 360 -20.00 -14.51 1.19
N GLU A 361 -19.70 -15.19 0.09
CA GLU A 361 -18.33 -15.53 -0.29
C GLU A 361 -17.88 -14.52 -1.35
N LEU A 362 -16.95 -13.64 -0.98
CA LEU A 362 -16.37 -12.62 -1.85
C LEU A 362 -15.22 -13.24 -2.67
N ARG A 363 -15.14 -12.94 -3.96
CA ARG A 363 -14.25 -13.61 -4.90
C ARG A 363 -13.36 -12.60 -5.60
N PHE A 364 -12.05 -12.68 -5.32
CA PHE A 364 -11.02 -11.93 -6.03
C PHE A 364 -10.57 -12.76 -7.24
N GLY A 365 -11.51 -13.01 -8.16
CA GLY A 365 -11.34 -13.95 -9.28
C GLY A 365 -10.73 -13.34 -10.56
N HIS A 366 -10.47 -12.04 -10.57
CA HIS A 366 -9.93 -11.27 -11.70
C HIS A 366 -9.14 -10.07 -11.12
N PRO A 367 -8.48 -9.23 -11.95
CA PRO A 367 -7.61 -8.17 -11.45
C PRO A 367 -8.24 -7.27 -10.39
N TYR A 368 -7.45 -6.94 -9.36
CA TYR A 368 -7.88 -6.22 -8.16
C TYR A 368 -6.77 -5.36 -7.56
N ALA A 369 -7.16 -4.39 -6.74
CA ALA A 369 -6.23 -3.49 -6.05
C ALA A 369 -5.89 -4.03 -4.64
N VAL A 370 -4.67 -3.79 -4.18
CA VAL A 370 -4.26 -4.01 -2.78
C VAL A 370 -3.60 -2.74 -2.24
N VAL A 371 -3.92 -2.35 -1.00
CA VAL A 371 -3.31 -1.21 -0.30
C VAL A 371 -2.87 -1.63 1.10
N ALA A 372 -1.62 -1.34 1.45
CA ALA A 372 -1.07 -1.57 2.78
C ALA A 372 -0.98 -0.25 3.54
N VAL A 373 -1.69 -0.16 4.67
CA VAL A 373 -1.84 1.06 5.47
C VAL A 373 -1.34 0.82 6.91
N THR A 374 -0.58 1.77 7.46
CA THR A 374 -0.11 1.69 8.86
C THR A 374 -1.21 1.98 9.86
N THR A 375 -1.22 1.24 10.98
CA THR A 375 -2.19 1.38 12.06
C THR A 375 -1.48 1.59 13.38
N ASP A 376 -1.53 2.82 13.89
CA ASP A 376 -1.04 3.19 15.23
C ASP A 376 -2.25 3.44 16.16
N PRO A 377 -2.47 2.64 17.22
CA PRO A 377 -3.55 2.83 18.18
C PRO A 377 -3.47 4.15 18.98
N ALA A 378 -2.30 4.76 19.11
CA ALA A 378 -2.12 6.07 19.74
C ALA A 378 -2.57 7.24 18.85
N GLY A 379 -2.90 6.97 17.57
CA GLY A 379 -3.35 8.00 16.63
C GLY A 379 -2.24 8.95 16.17
N GLY A 380 -0.97 8.50 16.18
CA GLY A 380 0.19 9.26 15.73
C GLY A 380 0.19 9.53 14.21
N PRO A 381 1.24 10.21 13.70
CA PRO A 381 1.27 10.73 12.34
C PRO A 381 1.19 9.64 11.25
N TRP A 382 1.58 8.41 11.58
CA TRP A 382 1.49 7.25 10.69
C TRP A 382 0.11 6.56 10.69
N HIS A 383 -0.82 6.92 11.58
CA HIS A 383 -2.12 6.25 11.66
C HIS A 383 -2.96 6.47 10.39
N ALA A 384 -3.38 5.37 9.77
CA ALA A 384 -4.14 5.31 8.54
C ALA A 384 -3.42 5.89 7.29
N LEU A 385 -2.08 5.92 7.28
CA LEU A 385 -1.28 6.30 6.09
C LEU A 385 -1.02 5.11 5.15
N PRO A 386 -1.38 5.19 3.86
CA PRO A 386 -1.03 4.19 2.86
C PRO A 386 0.48 4.24 2.54
N VAL A 387 1.17 3.11 2.65
CA VAL A 387 2.62 3.00 2.43
C VAL A 387 2.91 2.35 1.07
N TYR A 388 2.16 1.30 0.73
CA TYR A 388 2.28 0.57 -0.54
C TYR A 388 0.90 0.37 -1.17
N SER A 389 0.89 0.25 -2.48
CA SER A 389 -0.30 -0.15 -3.23
C SER A 389 0.08 -0.91 -4.50
N ALA A 390 -0.75 -1.87 -4.89
CA ALA A 390 -0.48 -2.81 -5.96
C ALA A 390 -1.72 -3.08 -6.81
N TRP A 391 -1.49 -3.39 -8.08
CA TRP A 391 -2.50 -3.91 -9.00
C TRP A 391 -2.17 -5.37 -9.31
N VAL A 392 -3.05 -6.27 -8.86
CA VAL A 392 -2.85 -7.72 -8.95
C VAL A 392 -3.49 -8.24 -10.23
N ALA A 393 -2.73 -8.28 -11.33
CA ALA A 393 -3.20 -8.79 -12.62
C ALA A 393 -2.69 -10.21 -12.96
N ASP A 394 -1.54 -10.62 -12.42
CA ASP A 394 -0.93 -11.92 -12.66
C ASP A 394 -0.59 -12.63 -11.33
N PRO A 395 -1.54 -13.39 -10.74
CA PRO A 395 -1.31 -14.09 -9.49
C PRO A 395 -0.43 -15.34 -9.64
N GLU A 396 0.03 -15.84 -8.50
CA GLU A 396 0.88 -17.03 -8.37
C GLU A 396 0.11 -18.21 -7.77
N GLU A 397 0.58 -19.42 -8.05
CA GLU A 397 0.13 -20.63 -7.34
C GLU A 397 0.57 -20.57 -5.87
N LEU A 398 -0.23 -21.12 -4.96
CA LEU A 398 0.15 -21.23 -3.55
C LEU A 398 1.49 -22.00 -3.44
N PRO A 399 2.53 -21.43 -2.79
CA PRO A 399 3.81 -22.12 -2.63
C PRO A 399 3.65 -23.47 -1.93
N ALA A 400 4.39 -24.48 -2.37
CA ALA A 400 4.21 -25.86 -1.91
C ALA A 400 4.53 -26.07 -0.41
N ASP A 401 5.35 -25.18 0.16
CA ASP A 401 5.66 -25.04 1.58
C ASP A 401 4.56 -24.32 2.39
N GLU A 402 3.68 -23.56 1.73
CA GLU A 402 2.52 -22.90 2.34
C GLU A 402 1.21 -23.70 2.19
N ALA A 403 1.19 -24.78 1.40
CA ALA A 403 0.01 -25.61 1.15
C ALA A 403 -0.31 -26.67 2.23
N GLY A 404 0.53 -26.79 3.26
CA GLY A 404 0.51 -27.86 4.28
C GLY A 404 -0.41 -27.65 5.50
#